data_AF-A0A2T1DFM6-F1
#
_entry.id   AF-A0A2T1DFM6-F1
#
_cell.length_a   1.000
_cell.length_b   1.000
_cell.length_c   1.000
_cell.angle_alpha   90.00
_cell.angle_beta   90.00
_cell.angle_gamma   90.00
#
_symmetry.space_group_name_H-M   'P 1'
#
loop_
_entity.id
_entity.type
_entity.pdbx_description
1 polymer ?
#
loop_
_entity_poly.entity_id
_entity_poly.type
_entity_poly.pdbx_seq_one_letter_code
_entity_poly.pdbx_strand_id
1 'polypeptide(L)'
;MPSKKTQQQLIAEFHQAHGDYYDYSSVEYVNSPLKIRVICPIHGEFEISPGHHKNGVGCRKCYFESQKILKEELVHRSQKHFGNRYDYSLFIELPKSGEQVSILCREHNIIFLQEPRNHIGGHTGCPECLSITLAGSQQERGEVKSKEDLNNLFVERARNVHGNKYDYSQFKYLTVDKKGRIFCPKHGEFWQTPSNHLRGTNCPSCSRDSQRETTFKNKCKELGVNYWRSLKRREAGLSEEKIFDKEYVRGSRKVGEIIVFGVKYPNLKEAIRCLNPLASRRTIARWIRAGIPPEEAFDRIPNPGYAEGIIYLVTHKKSGKQYVGLTIQTLERRWKYHVEQAFAGYIKGNESLHYALRENGSDAFEIRQIDRGTSKKDLEKKEREWIKKLGTLIPNGYNISTGGVSGGSNKKVTCIDDIRFESVEKAAIYLSETRNISLSAAKKRISQCRVNVKTIAKPGESLTKTKAYKAWSRIIHGALNPKSKEYIPRLEIYDSWRDFKQFLRDVGNPPEESMAFSRIDKDEGFFPDNCAWLTKSESSIINAEYMKKKGKLGRKNALRV
;
A
#
# COMPACT_ATOMS: atom_id res chain seq x y z
N MET A 1 33.79 -33.76 -8.70
CA MET A 1 33.68 -34.08 -7.26
C MET A 1 35.07 -34.44 -6.76
N PRO A 2 35.61 -33.79 -5.71
CA PRO A 2 36.92 -34.18 -5.18
C PRO A 2 36.86 -35.62 -4.67
N SER A 3 37.86 -36.45 -5.03
CA SER A 3 37.87 -37.87 -4.69
C SER A 3 37.90 -38.05 -3.16
N LYS A 4 37.22 -39.09 -2.66
CA LYS A 4 37.27 -39.44 -1.24
C LYS A 4 38.72 -39.86 -0.90
N LYS A 5 39.37 -39.11 -0.01
CA LYS A 5 40.70 -39.45 0.52
C LYS A 5 40.67 -40.81 1.20
N THR A 6 41.74 -41.58 1.06
CA THR A 6 41.90 -42.86 1.77
C THR A 6 42.42 -42.64 3.19
N GLN A 7 42.21 -43.62 4.07
CA GLN A 7 42.68 -43.57 5.47
C GLN A 7 44.21 -43.41 5.57
N GLN A 8 44.96 -44.09 4.71
CA GLN A 8 46.44 -43.98 4.67
C GLN A 8 46.92 -42.58 4.27
N GLN A 9 46.24 -41.94 3.30
CA GLN A 9 46.55 -40.56 2.90
C GLN A 9 46.30 -39.56 4.04
N LEU A 10 45.27 -39.82 4.85
CA LEU A 10 44.93 -38.96 5.99
C LEU A 10 45.94 -39.09 7.13
N ILE A 11 46.38 -40.31 7.46
CA ILE A 11 47.38 -40.55 8.50
C ILE A 11 48.72 -39.90 8.12
N ALA A 12 49.12 -39.97 6.86
CA ALA A 12 50.32 -39.26 6.36
C ALA A 12 50.22 -37.72 6.56
N GLU A 13 49.04 -37.13 6.34
CA GLU A 13 48.80 -35.71 6.61
C GLU A 13 48.86 -35.37 8.12
N PHE A 14 48.53 -36.30 9.01
CA PHE A 14 48.67 -36.10 10.46
C PHE A 14 50.12 -36.16 10.93
N HIS A 15 50.91 -37.11 10.42
CA HIS A 15 52.35 -37.15 10.67
C HIS A 15 53.04 -35.88 10.15
N GLN A 16 52.59 -35.31 9.03
CA GLN A 16 53.12 -34.04 8.54
C GLN A 16 52.85 -32.86 9.51
N ALA A 17 51.71 -32.86 10.20
CA ALA A 17 51.31 -31.77 11.09
C ALA A 17 51.88 -31.89 12.52
N HIS A 18 52.00 -33.11 13.05
CA HIS A 18 52.37 -33.36 14.45
C HIS A 18 53.62 -34.24 14.62
N GLY A 19 54.27 -34.64 13.53
CA GLY A 19 55.32 -35.66 13.55
C GLY A 19 54.78 -37.01 14.06
N ASP A 20 55.63 -37.75 14.76
CA ASP A 20 55.28 -39.05 15.35
C ASP A 20 54.80 -38.94 16.80
N TYR A 21 54.32 -37.76 17.22
CA TYR A 21 53.94 -37.51 18.60
C TYR A 21 52.63 -38.20 19.03
N TYR A 22 51.71 -38.45 18.10
CA TYR A 22 50.43 -39.11 18.38
C TYR A 22 50.41 -40.52 17.79
N ASP A 23 49.75 -41.45 18.50
CA ASP A 23 49.50 -42.79 17.99
C ASP A 23 48.15 -42.84 17.25
N TYR A 24 48.20 -43.30 16.00
CA TYR A 24 47.08 -43.39 15.06
C TYR A 24 46.59 -44.84 14.85
N SER A 25 47.07 -45.80 15.64
CA SER A 25 46.70 -47.23 15.58
C SER A 25 45.18 -47.48 15.64
N SER A 26 44.44 -46.59 16.30
CA SER A 26 42.99 -46.69 16.50
C SER A 26 42.14 -45.79 15.59
N VAL A 27 42.73 -45.22 14.53
CA VAL A 27 42.03 -44.32 13.60
C VAL A 27 41.16 -45.13 12.62
N GLU A 28 39.85 -44.90 12.67
CA GLU A 28 38.87 -45.42 11.71
C GLU A 28 38.29 -44.26 10.89
N TYR A 29 38.73 -44.11 9.63
CA TYR A 29 38.31 -42.97 8.81
C TYR A 29 37.19 -43.33 7.84
N VAL A 30 36.01 -42.74 8.05
CA VAL A 30 34.83 -42.93 7.19
C VAL A 30 34.62 -41.71 6.27
N ASN A 31 34.67 -40.49 6.80
CA ASN A 31 34.58 -39.24 6.05
C ASN A 31 35.05 -38.03 6.89
N SER A 32 35.25 -36.88 6.23
CA SER A 32 35.79 -35.67 6.86
C SER A 32 35.01 -35.08 8.06
N PRO A 33 33.65 -35.16 8.14
CA PRO A 33 32.92 -34.62 9.29
C PRO A 33 32.88 -35.55 10.50
N LEU A 34 33.07 -36.86 10.34
CA LEU A 34 33.10 -37.79 11.46
C LEU A 34 34.43 -37.72 12.21
N LYS A 35 34.36 -37.72 13.54
CA LYS A 35 35.55 -37.67 14.40
C LYS A 35 36.30 -38.99 14.33
N ILE A 36 37.61 -38.91 14.51
CA ILE A 36 38.53 -40.05 14.61
C ILE A 36 39.07 -40.14 16.05
N ARG A 37 39.41 -41.36 16.46
CA ARG A 37 40.10 -41.62 17.73
C ARG A 37 41.61 -41.56 17.52
N VAL A 38 42.28 -40.70 18.27
CA VAL A 38 43.74 -40.50 18.25
C VAL A 38 44.25 -40.66 19.68
N ILE A 39 45.44 -41.25 19.85
CA ILE A 39 46.00 -41.53 21.17
C ILE A 39 47.14 -40.54 21.45
N CYS A 40 46.99 -39.79 22.54
CA CYS A 40 48.04 -38.93 23.10
C CYS A 40 48.93 -39.75 24.04
N PRO A 41 50.26 -39.73 23.92
CA PRO A 41 51.15 -40.47 24.82
C PRO A 41 50.99 -40.11 26.30
N ILE A 42 50.65 -38.85 26.58
CA ILE A 42 50.51 -38.32 27.95
C ILE A 42 49.10 -38.51 28.52
N HIS A 43 48.06 -38.30 27.70
CA HIS A 43 46.67 -38.16 28.19
C HIS A 43 45.71 -39.25 27.71
N GLY A 44 46.21 -40.23 26.96
CA GLY A 44 45.44 -41.34 26.42
C GLY A 44 44.61 -40.97 25.19
N GLU A 45 43.59 -41.79 24.90
CA GLU A 45 42.71 -41.64 23.74
C GLU A 45 41.82 -40.39 23.81
N PHE A 46 41.63 -39.74 22.67
CA PHE A 46 40.71 -38.63 22.50
C PHE A 46 40.12 -38.58 21.09
N GLU A 47 38.95 -37.95 20.95
CA GLU A 47 38.28 -37.78 19.67
C GLU A 47 38.50 -36.39 19.07
N ILE A 48 38.86 -36.33 17.79
CA ILE A 48 39.07 -35.07 17.07
C ILE A 48 38.58 -35.18 15.62
N SER A 49 38.14 -34.06 15.05
CA SER A 49 37.78 -33.99 13.63
C SER A 49 39.04 -34.05 12.75
N PRO A 50 39.07 -34.89 11.69
CA PRO A 50 40.23 -35.03 10.80
C PRO A 50 40.78 -33.71 10.26
N GLY A 51 39.89 -32.81 9.82
CA GLY A 51 40.31 -31.50 9.29
C GLY A 51 40.99 -30.61 10.33
N HIS A 52 40.52 -30.61 11.58
CA HIS A 52 41.15 -29.84 12.65
C HIS A 52 42.49 -30.42 13.08
N HIS A 53 42.58 -31.75 13.15
CA HIS A 53 43.82 -32.41 13.54
C HIS A 53 44.92 -32.16 12.52
N LYS A 54 44.60 -32.27 11.22
CA LYS A 54 45.49 -31.88 10.12
C LYS A 54 46.00 -30.44 10.23
N ASN A 55 45.18 -29.51 10.71
CA ASN A 55 45.54 -28.10 10.83
C ASN A 55 46.41 -27.81 12.08
N GLY A 56 47.00 -28.82 12.71
CA GLY A 56 47.90 -28.65 13.86
C GLY A 56 47.19 -28.59 15.22
N VAL A 57 45.90 -28.91 15.29
CA VAL A 57 45.18 -28.99 16.59
C VAL A 57 45.39 -30.37 17.21
N GLY A 58 46.07 -30.41 18.35
CA GLY A 58 46.39 -31.64 19.09
C GLY A 58 45.50 -31.90 20.31
N CYS A 59 46.04 -32.65 21.27
CA CYS A 59 45.39 -32.96 22.53
C CYS A 59 45.07 -31.70 23.34
N ARG A 60 43.79 -31.52 23.67
CA ARG A 60 43.28 -30.39 24.47
C ARG A 60 43.95 -30.29 25.84
N LYS A 61 44.25 -31.42 26.48
CA LYS A 61 44.89 -31.44 27.81
C LYS A 61 46.35 -30.98 27.75
N CYS A 62 47.14 -31.47 26.78
CA CYS A 62 48.50 -30.97 26.50
C CYS A 62 48.50 -29.46 26.24
N TYR A 63 47.56 -28.96 25.44
CA TYR A 63 47.45 -27.52 25.15
C TYR A 63 47.27 -26.70 26.43
N PHE A 64 46.37 -27.09 27.34
CA PHE A 64 46.16 -26.34 28.59
C PHE A 64 47.31 -26.47 29.59
N GLU A 65 48.02 -27.60 29.63
CA GLU A 65 49.19 -27.77 30.50
C GLU A 65 50.37 -26.88 30.06
N SER A 66 50.58 -26.74 28.75
CA SER A 66 51.61 -25.83 28.18
C SER A 66 51.34 -24.34 28.43
N GLN A 67 50.13 -23.98 28.88
CA GLN A 67 49.68 -22.60 29.11
C GLN A 67 49.69 -22.20 30.61
N LYS A 68 50.26 -23.03 31.50
CA LYS A 68 50.39 -22.69 32.92
C LYS A 68 51.48 -21.62 33.11
N ILE A 69 51.06 -20.43 33.52
CA ILE A 69 51.94 -19.31 33.87
C ILE A 69 52.39 -19.49 35.33
N LEU A 70 53.66 -19.20 35.63
CA LEU A 70 54.21 -19.20 37.00
C LEU A 70 53.96 -17.85 37.70
N LYS A 71 54.05 -17.81 39.04
CA LYS A 71 53.79 -16.58 39.82
C LYS A 71 54.74 -15.45 39.43
N GLU A 72 56.00 -15.76 39.20
CA GLU A 72 57.05 -14.80 38.84
C GLU A 72 56.70 -14.09 37.53
N GLU A 73 56.27 -14.86 36.53
CA GLU A 73 55.84 -14.35 35.22
C GLU A 73 54.57 -13.49 35.34
N LEU A 74 53.65 -13.85 36.23
CA LEU A 74 52.46 -13.04 36.51
C LEU A 74 52.82 -11.69 37.14
N VAL A 75 53.72 -11.69 38.12
CA VAL A 75 54.18 -10.46 38.79
C VAL A 75 54.90 -9.57 37.78
N HIS A 76 55.80 -10.13 36.97
CA HIS A 76 56.54 -9.38 35.96
C HIS A 76 55.62 -8.70 34.94
N ARG A 77 54.66 -9.44 34.37
CA ARG A 77 53.70 -8.87 33.42
C ARG A 77 52.78 -7.83 34.06
N SER A 78 52.34 -8.08 35.29
CA SER A 78 51.48 -7.13 35.99
C SER A 78 52.23 -5.84 36.35
N GLN A 79 53.50 -5.91 36.74
CA GLN A 79 54.36 -4.75 36.98
C GLN A 79 54.59 -3.94 35.70
N LYS A 80 54.70 -4.58 34.53
CA LYS A 80 54.79 -3.87 33.24
C LYS A 80 53.57 -2.97 32.97
N HIS A 81 52.37 -3.40 33.39
CA HIS A 81 51.13 -2.64 33.18
C HIS A 81 50.82 -1.65 34.30
N PHE A 82 51.17 -1.98 35.54
CA PHE A 82 50.72 -1.24 36.71
C PHE A 82 51.84 -0.62 37.55
N GLY A 83 53.11 -0.80 37.17
CA GLY A 83 54.25 -0.40 37.99
C GLY A 83 54.24 -1.09 39.36
N ASN A 84 54.66 -0.35 40.39
CA ASN A 84 54.74 -0.84 41.78
C ASN A 84 53.47 -0.64 42.61
N ARG A 85 52.31 -0.47 41.98
CA ARG A 85 51.04 -0.11 42.66
C ARG A 85 50.40 -1.26 43.44
N TYR A 86 50.72 -2.49 43.09
CA TYR A 86 50.13 -3.69 43.69
C TYR A 86 51.19 -4.56 44.35
N ASP A 87 50.82 -5.13 45.50
CA ASP A 87 51.60 -6.11 46.23
C ASP A 87 50.99 -7.51 46.09
N TYR A 88 51.82 -8.46 45.67
CA TYR A 88 51.45 -9.85 45.38
C TYR A 88 52.02 -10.82 46.42
N SER A 89 52.46 -10.31 47.58
CA SER A 89 53.06 -11.12 48.65
C SER A 89 52.03 -11.95 49.44
N LEU A 90 50.73 -11.67 49.27
CA LEU A 90 49.64 -12.30 50.02
C LEU A 90 49.26 -13.71 49.54
N PHE A 91 49.89 -14.23 48.49
CA PHE A 91 49.72 -15.62 48.03
C PHE A 91 51.06 -16.18 47.57
N ILE A 92 51.30 -17.48 47.77
CA ILE A 92 52.59 -18.12 47.49
C ILE A 92 52.60 -18.77 46.10
N GLU A 93 51.53 -19.48 45.73
CA GLU A 93 51.35 -20.15 44.44
C GLU A 93 50.11 -19.64 43.70
N LEU A 94 50.07 -19.83 42.38
CA LEU A 94 48.89 -19.46 41.59
C LEU A 94 47.77 -20.50 41.78
N PRO A 95 46.54 -20.06 42.10
CA PRO A 95 45.42 -20.96 42.33
C PRO A 95 44.92 -21.55 41.00
N LYS A 96 43.99 -22.50 41.08
CA LYS A 96 43.42 -23.13 39.87
C LYS A 96 42.62 -22.10 39.06
N SER A 97 42.41 -22.38 37.77
CA SER A 97 41.64 -21.48 36.90
C SER A 97 40.27 -21.17 37.49
N GLY A 98 39.91 -19.89 37.58
CA GLY A 98 38.65 -19.42 38.18
C GLY A 98 38.70 -19.13 39.69
N GLU A 99 39.79 -19.48 40.39
CA GLU A 99 39.99 -19.13 41.81
C GLU A 99 40.66 -17.75 41.95
N GLN A 100 40.33 -17.05 43.04
CA GLN A 100 40.77 -15.68 43.30
C GLN A 100 41.95 -15.64 44.30
N VAL A 101 42.83 -14.65 44.14
CA VAL A 101 43.89 -14.32 45.10
C VAL A 101 43.66 -12.97 45.77
N SER A 102 44.20 -12.81 46.97
CA SER A 102 44.24 -11.51 47.65
C SER A 102 45.39 -10.67 47.10
N ILE A 103 45.10 -9.44 46.67
CA ILE A 103 46.08 -8.47 46.17
C ILE A 103 45.93 -7.19 47.00
N LEU A 104 47.05 -6.64 47.48
CA LEU A 104 47.06 -5.37 48.20
C LEU A 104 47.33 -4.22 47.22
N CYS A 105 46.46 -3.21 47.21
CA CYS A 105 46.70 -1.96 46.53
C CYS A 105 47.46 -1.00 47.45
N ARG A 106 48.66 -0.58 47.06
CA ARG A 106 49.48 0.34 47.87
C ARG A 106 48.96 1.77 47.90
N GLU A 107 48.22 2.19 46.87
CA GLU A 107 47.67 3.55 46.78
C GLU A 107 46.46 3.76 47.70
N HIS A 108 45.58 2.77 47.81
CA HIS A 108 44.34 2.85 48.59
C HIS A 108 44.44 2.08 49.91
N ASN A 109 45.55 1.35 50.11
CA ASN A 109 45.78 0.49 51.26
C ASN A 109 44.66 -0.54 51.50
N ILE A 110 44.04 -1.03 50.43
CA ILE A 110 42.97 -2.04 50.49
C ILE A 110 43.43 -3.38 49.93
N ILE A 111 42.97 -4.46 50.56
CA ILE A 111 43.12 -5.83 50.06
C ILE A 111 41.84 -6.19 49.31
N PHE A 112 41.96 -6.65 48.07
CA PHE A 112 40.84 -7.09 47.26
C PHE A 112 41.10 -8.46 46.63
N LEU A 113 40.03 -9.18 46.32
CA LEU A 113 40.08 -10.50 45.69
C LEU A 113 40.01 -10.35 44.17
N GLN A 114 40.91 -11.03 43.46
CA GLN A 114 40.90 -11.02 42.00
C GLN A 114 41.48 -12.29 41.39
N GLU A 115 40.96 -12.71 40.24
CA GLU A 115 41.56 -13.82 39.49
C GLU A 115 42.88 -13.38 38.82
N PRO A 116 44.00 -14.09 39.05
CA PRO A 116 45.31 -13.68 38.54
C PRO A 116 45.36 -13.50 37.01
N ARG A 117 44.67 -14.37 36.25
CA ARG A 117 44.59 -14.29 34.78
C ARG A 117 43.89 -13.03 34.28
N ASN A 118 42.91 -12.53 35.03
CA ASN A 118 42.20 -11.30 34.66
C ASN A 118 43.02 -10.06 35.05
N HIS A 119 43.81 -10.17 36.13
CA HIS A 119 44.67 -9.08 36.62
C HIS A 119 45.85 -8.80 35.68
N ILE A 120 46.49 -9.85 35.15
CA ILE A 120 47.71 -9.75 34.33
C ILE A 120 47.54 -8.86 33.08
N GLY A 121 46.31 -8.77 32.56
CA GLY A 121 45.99 -8.04 31.32
C GLY A 121 45.88 -6.52 31.47
N GLY A 122 46.07 -5.95 32.68
CA GLY A 122 46.10 -4.49 32.84
C GLY A 122 44.74 -3.80 32.95
N HIS A 123 43.63 -4.54 32.82
CA HIS A 123 42.28 -3.98 32.77
C HIS A 123 41.43 -4.21 34.03
N THR A 124 41.93 -5.00 34.98
CA THR A 124 41.26 -5.28 36.25
C THR A 124 42.22 -5.06 37.41
N GLY A 125 41.70 -4.68 38.59
CA GLY A 125 42.52 -4.27 39.72
C GLY A 125 41.68 -3.72 40.86
N CYS A 126 42.27 -2.82 41.66
CA CYS A 126 41.60 -2.24 42.83
C CYS A 126 40.28 -1.53 42.44
N PRO A 127 39.16 -1.84 43.11
CA PRO A 127 37.86 -1.24 42.79
C PRO A 127 37.83 0.28 42.96
N GLU A 128 38.59 0.83 43.91
CA GLU A 128 38.69 2.28 44.13
C GLU A 128 39.48 2.96 43.01
N CYS A 129 40.65 2.40 42.64
CA CYS A 129 41.41 2.84 41.46
C CYS A 129 40.53 2.84 40.20
N LEU A 130 39.82 1.73 39.94
CA LEU A 130 38.95 1.57 38.78
C LEU A 130 37.83 2.62 38.75
N SER A 131 37.26 2.98 39.90
CA SER A 131 36.21 4.01 39.97
C SER A 131 36.72 5.40 39.55
N ILE A 132 37.98 5.70 39.84
CA ILE A 132 38.67 6.95 39.43
C ILE A 132 39.06 6.90 37.95
N THR A 133 39.38 5.70 37.44
CA THR A 133 39.90 5.50 36.07
C THR A 133 38.82 5.56 34.98
N LEU A 134 37.55 5.31 35.32
CA LEU A 134 36.46 5.19 34.33
C LEU A 134 35.94 6.55 33.81
N ALA A 135 36.63 7.66 34.05
CA ALA A 135 36.23 8.99 33.60
C ALA A 135 37.32 9.73 32.79
N GLY A 136 38.07 9.03 31.93
CA GLY A 136 39.09 9.68 31.08
C GLY A 136 39.67 8.80 29.98
N SER A 137 40.39 9.44 29.05
CA SER A 137 41.21 8.75 28.04
C SER A 137 42.38 8.01 28.71
N GLN A 138 43.07 7.12 27.99
CA GLN A 138 44.17 6.32 28.55
C GLN A 138 45.34 7.16 29.09
N GLN A 139 45.49 8.40 28.60
CA GLN A 139 46.53 9.35 28.97
C GLN A 139 46.21 10.14 30.25
N GLU A 140 44.92 10.33 30.57
CA GLU A 140 44.44 11.17 31.70
C GLU A 140 44.15 10.33 32.98
N ARG A 141 44.59 9.07 32.99
CA ARG A 141 44.33 8.13 34.08
C ARG A 141 45.17 8.50 35.31
N GLY A 142 44.51 8.98 36.37
CA GLY A 142 45.15 9.26 37.67
C GLY A 142 45.34 10.74 38.00
N GLU A 143 44.93 11.67 37.13
CA GLU A 143 45.06 13.12 37.38
C GLU A 143 43.95 13.67 38.28
N VAL A 144 42.76 13.06 38.24
CA VAL A 144 41.57 13.58 38.92
C VAL A 144 41.39 12.94 40.29
N LYS A 145 41.45 13.75 41.35
CA LYS A 145 41.49 13.28 42.75
C LYS A 145 40.17 13.46 43.51
N SER A 146 39.20 14.20 42.97
CA SER A 146 37.92 14.48 43.63
C SER A 146 36.70 14.30 42.71
N LYS A 147 35.52 14.12 43.33
CA LYS A 147 34.24 14.04 42.60
C LYS A 147 33.84 15.36 41.96
N GLU A 148 34.27 16.49 42.52
CA GLU A 148 33.99 17.83 42.01
C GLU A 148 34.76 18.11 40.72
N ASP A 149 36.03 17.69 40.67
CA ASP A 149 36.87 17.81 39.48
C ASP A 149 36.32 16.99 38.31
N LEU A 150 35.81 15.78 38.57
CA LEU A 150 35.13 14.95 37.56
C LEU A 150 33.89 15.64 36.98
N ASN A 151 33.13 16.33 37.84
CA ASN A 151 31.95 17.06 37.46
C ASN A 151 32.31 18.26 36.56
N ASN A 152 33.33 19.01 36.95
CA ASN A 152 33.84 20.17 36.20
C ASN A 152 34.40 19.75 34.84
N LEU A 153 35.19 18.67 34.79
CA LEU A 153 35.75 18.12 33.56
C LEU A 153 34.65 17.68 32.58
N PHE A 154 33.58 17.06 33.08
CA PHE A 154 32.44 16.72 32.24
C PHE A 154 31.77 17.95 31.65
N VAL A 155 31.50 18.98 32.46
CA VAL A 155 30.84 20.21 32.01
C VAL A 155 31.68 20.94 30.95
N GLU A 156 33.00 21.01 31.14
CA GLU A 156 33.92 21.58 30.16
C GLU A 156 33.87 20.83 28.82
N ARG A 157 33.99 19.49 28.86
CA ARG A 157 33.90 18.65 27.66
C ARG A 157 32.55 18.77 26.98
N ALA A 158 31.46 18.84 27.75
CA ALA A 158 30.11 18.98 27.21
C ALA A 158 29.91 20.35 26.53
N ARG A 159 30.48 21.42 27.08
CA ARG A 159 30.51 22.75 26.45
C ARG A 159 31.36 22.77 25.18
N ASN A 160 32.45 22.03 25.11
CA ASN A 160 33.23 21.92 23.88
C ASN A 160 32.44 21.23 22.74
N VAL A 161 31.55 20.29 23.07
CA VAL A 161 30.73 19.57 22.08
C VAL A 161 29.48 20.35 21.68
N HIS A 162 28.79 20.97 22.65
CA HIS A 162 27.46 21.57 22.43
C HIS A 162 27.44 23.11 22.55
N GLY A 163 28.56 23.74 22.89
CA GLY A 163 28.61 25.16 23.24
C GLY A 163 27.76 25.48 24.48
N ASN A 164 27.08 26.63 24.45
CA ASN A 164 26.18 27.08 25.52
C ASN A 164 24.74 26.57 25.37
N LYS A 165 24.54 25.41 24.72
CA LYS A 165 23.21 24.90 24.37
C LYS A 165 22.45 24.27 25.54
N TYR A 166 23.16 23.82 26.57
CA TYR A 166 22.58 23.11 27.71
C TYR A 166 23.07 23.70 29.02
N ASP A 167 22.23 23.64 30.05
CA ASP A 167 22.61 23.96 31.41
C ASP A 167 22.88 22.67 32.22
N TYR A 168 23.98 22.69 32.95
CA TYR A 168 24.53 21.61 33.75
C TYR A 168 24.58 21.95 35.25
N SER A 169 23.99 23.07 35.68
CA SER A 169 23.96 23.55 37.06
C SER A 169 23.52 22.51 38.10
N GLN A 170 22.66 21.55 37.70
CA GLN A 170 22.17 20.48 38.56
C GLN A 170 22.74 19.10 38.24
N PHE A 171 23.76 19.03 37.38
CA PHE A 171 24.37 17.78 36.94
C PHE A 171 25.30 17.21 38.02
N LYS A 172 25.15 15.91 38.29
CA LYS A 172 26.01 15.16 39.21
C LYS A 172 26.59 13.94 38.50
N TYR A 173 27.90 13.95 38.30
CA TYR A 173 28.66 12.89 37.66
C TYR A 173 28.82 11.73 38.63
N LEU A 174 28.26 10.58 38.25
CA LEU A 174 28.39 9.34 39.01
C LEU A 174 29.33 8.38 38.30
N THR A 175 28.96 7.97 37.09
CA THR A 175 29.79 7.14 36.19
C THR A 175 29.43 7.46 34.74
N VAL A 176 30.25 6.99 33.78
CA VAL A 176 30.02 7.18 32.33
C VAL A 176 28.68 6.64 31.82
N ASP A 177 28.12 5.63 32.49
CA ASP A 177 26.92 4.89 32.04
C ASP A 177 25.67 5.21 32.85
N LYS A 178 25.80 5.93 33.97
CA LYS A 178 24.66 6.40 34.74
C LYS A 178 24.15 7.72 34.16
N LYS A 179 22.84 7.82 33.99
CA LYS A 179 22.21 9.04 33.44
C LYS A 179 22.28 10.17 34.46
N GLY A 180 22.67 11.35 34.01
CA GLY A 180 22.56 12.60 34.76
C GLY A 180 21.46 13.51 34.22
N ARG A 181 21.01 14.44 35.05
CA ARG A 181 19.99 15.44 34.72
C ARG A 181 20.65 16.63 34.02
N ILE A 182 20.25 16.89 32.79
CA ILE A 182 20.73 18.00 31.95
C ILE A 182 19.52 18.85 31.57
N PHE A 183 19.69 20.17 31.51
CA PHE A 183 18.61 21.08 31.15
C PHE A 183 18.78 21.63 29.73
N CYS A 184 17.73 21.49 28.91
CA CYS A 184 17.62 22.11 27.59
C CYS A 184 16.76 23.38 27.70
N PRO A 185 17.27 24.57 27.34
CA PRO A 185 16.50 25.81 27.36
C PRO A 185 15.19 25.76 26.55
N LYS A 186 15.13 24.93 25.50
CA LYS A 186 13.95 24.79 24.63
C LYS A 186 12.92 23.77 25.11
N HIS A 187 13.36 22.69 25.76
CA HIS A 187 12.52 21.51 26.03
C HIS A 187 12.51 21.09 27.50
N GLY A 188 13.18 21.84 28.36
CA GLY A 188 13.28 21.56 29.79
C GLY A 188 14.30 20.48 30.12
N GLU A 189 14.11 19.86 31.27
CA GLU A 189 15.00 18.82 31.80
C GLU A 189 14.92 17.50 31.02
N PHE A 190 16.06 16.82 30.90
CA PHE A 190 16.14 15.49 30.33
C PHE A 190 17.30 14.69 30.95
N TRP A 191 17.27 13.38 30.74
CA TRP A 191 18.23 12.45 31.33
C TRP A 191 19.06 11.76 30.26
N GLN A 192 20.38 11.87 30.35
CA GLN A 192 21.31 11.24 29.42
C GLN A 192 22.59 10.79 30.11
N THR A 193 23.24 9.74 29.60
CA THR A 193 24.54 9.31 30.11
C THR A 193 25.63 10.28 29.65
N PRO A 194 26.67 10.55 30.47
CA PRO A 194 27.80 11.38 30.08
C PRO A 194 28.42 10.95 28.75
N SER A 195 28.65 9.64 28.58
CA SER A 195 29.24 9.05 27.38
C SER A 195 28.45 9.38 26.10
N ASN A 196 27.11 9.26 26.16
CA ASN A 196 26.25 9.54 25.01
C ASN A 196 26.14 11.04 24.74
N HIS A 197 26.14 11.88 25.79
CA HIS A 197 26.08 13.32 25.63
C HIS A 197 27.34 13.88 24.97
N LEU A 198 28.52 13.44 25.41
CA LEU A 198 29.81 13.85 24.87
C LEU A 198 30.05 13.38 23.42
N ARG A 199 29.32 12.36 22.94
CA ARG A 199 29.32 11.97 21.53
C ARG A 199 28.60 12.95 20.60
N GLY A 200 27.98 14.01 21.13
CA GLY A 200 27.23 15.00 20.36
C GLY A 200 25.74 14.69 20.24
N THR A 201 25.21 13.76 21.02
CA THR A 201 23.78 13.45 20.99
C THR A 201 22.97 14.56 21.65
N ASN A 202 22.07 15.19 20.89
CA ASN A 202 21.16 16.22 21.37
C ASN A 202 20.12 15.68 22.36
N CYS A 203 19.42 16.60 23.02
CA CYS A 203 18.22 16.29 23.79
C CYS A 203 17.19 15.52 22.92
N PRO A 204 16.41 14.56 23.49
CA PRO A 204 15.49 13.73 22.72
C PRO A 204 14.47 14.54 21.90
N SER A 205 13.97 15.63 22.45
CA SER A 205 13.01 16.51 21.78
C SER A 205 13.67 17.29 20.63
N CYS A 206 14.83 17.90 20.89
CA CYS A 206 15.67 18.58 19.90
C CYS A 206 15.98 17.68 18.70
N SER A 207 16.33 16.41 18.96
CA SER A 207 16.62 15.44 17.93
C SER A 207 15.40 15.05 17.11
N ARG A 208 14.19 15.08 17.69
CA ARG A 208 12.94 14.83 16.96
C ARG A 208 12.54 16.03 16.12
N ASP A 209 12.79 17.25 16.60
CA ASP A 209 12.49 18.48 15.88
C ASP A 209 13.35 18.63 14.62
N SER A 210 14.67 18.39 14.71
CA SER A 210 15.55 18.42 13.54
C SER A 210 15.21 17.36 12.49
N GLN A 211 14.81 16.16 12.93
CA GLN A 211 14.32 15.12 12.04
C GLN A 211 13.00 15.49 11.35
N ARG A 212 12.15 16.31 11.99
CA ARG A 212 10.90 16.78 11.40
C ARG A 212 11.16 17.89 10.37
N GLU A 213 11.94 18.90 10.73
CA GLU A 213 12.29 20.04 9.86
C GLU A 213 12.83 19.61 8.51
N THR A 214 13.73 18.63 8.48
CA THR A 214 14.37 18.13 7.24
C THR A 214 13.48 17.25 6.36
N THR A 215 12.23 16.96 6.76
CA THR A 215 11.37 16.10 5.96
C THR A 215 10.89 16.79 4.69
N PHE A 216 10.84 16.03 3.58
CA PHE A 216 10.23 16.47 2.32
C PHE A 216 8.79 17.00 2.52
N LYS A 217 8.07 16.45 3.51
CA LYS A 217 6.74 16.88 3.88
C LYS A 217 6.73 18.28 4.52
N ASN A 218 7.69 18.59 5.39
CA ASN A 218 7.84 19.92 5.96
C ASN A 218 8.32 20.92 4.91
N LYS A 219 9.27 20.56 4.04
CA LYS A 219 9.67 21.38 2.88
C LYS A 219 8.46 21.73 1.99
N CYS A 220 7.57 20.76 1.73
CA CYS A 220 6.31 21.03 1.02
C CYS A 220 5.38 21.99 1.79
N LYS A 221 5.29 21.84 3.12
CA LYS A 221 4.45 22.67 3.99
C LYS A 221 4.94 24.13 4.04
N GLU A 222 6.24 24.34 4.20
CA GLU A 222 6.90 25.66 4.20
C GLU A 222 6.74 26.38 2.86
N LEU A 223 6.93 25.66 1.75
CA LEU A 223 6.75 26.21 0.42
C LEU A 223 5.27 26.38 0.02
N GLY A 224 4.32 25.95 0.87
CA GLY A 224 2.89 26.04 0.62
C GLY A 224 2.41 25.18 -0.56
N VAL A 225 3.11 24.08 -0.86
CA VAL A 225 2.79 23.19 -1.98
C VAL A 225 2.19 21.87 -1.52
N ASN A 226 1.31 21.31 -2.35
CA ASN A 226 0.62 20.07 -2.02
C ASN A 226 1.60 18.88 -1.97
N TYR A 227 1.77 18.27 -0.79
CA TYR A 227 2.67 17.15 -0.55
C TYR A 227 2.49 15.99 -1.54
N TRP A 228 1.26 15.52 -1.76
CA TRP A 228 0.99 14.35 -2.62
C TRP A 228 1.33 14.62 -4.09
N ARG A 229 1.10 15.86 -4.54
CA ARG A 229 1.48 16.31 -5.88
C ARG A 229 3.00 16.33 -6.05
N SER A 230 3.72 16.95 -5.12
CA SER A 230 5.17 17.02 -5.15
C SER A 230 5.80 15.62 -5.05
N LEU A 231 5.22 14.72 -4.25
CA LEU A 231 5.64 13.32 -4.17
C LEU A 231 5.50 12.60 -5.52
N LYS A 232 4.36 12.76 -6.21
CA LYS A 232 4.14 12.16 -7.54
C LYS A 232 5.08 12.69 -8.61
N ARG A 233 5.43 13.99 -8.55
CA ARG A 233 6.43 14.58 -9.45
C ARG A 233 7.83 14.02 -9.18
N ARG A 234 8.17 13.80 -7.92
CA ARG A 234 9.42 13.17 -7.51
C ARG A 234 9.51 11.72 -7.97
N GLU A 235 8.45 10.92 -7.78
CA GLU A 235 8.37 9.54 -8.29
C GLU A 235 8.51 9.45 -9.81
N ALA A 236 8.07 10.50 -10.53
CA ALA A 236 8.22 10.61 -11.98
C ALA A 236 9.59 11.15 -12.43
N GLY A 237 10.55 11.36 -11.52
CA GLY A 237 11.92 11.75 -11.85
C GLY A 237 12.10 13.23 -12.27
N LEU A 238 11.17 14.12 -11.90
CA LEU A 238 11.31 15.55 -12.18
C LEU A 238 12.36 16.23 -11.27
N SER A 239 12.93 17.35 -11.74
CA SER A 239 13.86 18.17 -10.95
C SER A 239 13.18 18.82 -9.73
N GLU A 240 13.93 19.15 -8.67
CA GLU A 240 13.37 19.77 -7.45
C GLU A 240 12.62 21.07 -7.75
N GLU A 241 13.13 21.91 -8.64
CA GLU A 241 12.47 23.14 -9.11
C GLU A 241 11.06 22.86 -9.63
N LYS A 242 10.92 21.84 -10.50
CA LYS A 242 9.62 21.43 -11.07
C LYS A 242 8.74 20.70 -10.06
N ILE A 243 9.34 20.00 -9.09
CA ILE A 243 8.60 19.31 -8.01
C ILE A 243 7.87 20.34 -7.13
N PHE A 244 8.57 21.40 -6.73
CA PHE A 244 8.08 22.42 -5.81
C PHE A 244 7.44 23.63 -6.51
N ASP A 245 7.36 23.63 -7.83
CA ASP A 245 6.63 24.64 -8.58
C ASP A 245 5.14 24.69 -8.16
N LYS A 246 4.70 25.89 -7.73
CA LYS A 246 3.34 26.21 -7.29
C LYS A 246 2.35 26.14 -8.45
N GLU A 247 2.76 26.48 -9.67
CA GLU A 247 1.87 26.60 -10.82
C GLU A 247 1.21 25.26 -11.17
N TYR A 248 -0.10 25.19 -11.01
CA TYR A 248 -0.91 24.01 -11.29
C TYR A 248 -1.14 23.85 -12.80
N VAL A 249 -0.22 23.14 -13.46
CA VAL A 249 -0.30 22.78 -14.90
C VAL A 249 -1.39 21.72 -15.15
N ARG A 250 -2.65 22.09 -14.91
CA ARG A 250 -3.82 21.33 -15.42
C ARG A 250 -4.48 22.05 -16.60
N GLY A 251 -4.22 23.35 -16.76
CA GLY A 251 -4.66 24.18 -17.89
C GLY A 251 -3.66 24.25 -19.05
N SER A 252 -2.36 24.13 -18.77
CA SER A 252 -1.28 24.15 -19.76
C SER A 252 -0.81 22.75 -20.17
N ARG A 253 -1.74 21.81 -20.32
CA ARG A 253 -1.48 20.76 -21.33
C ARG A 253 -1.32 21.53 -22.63
N LYS A 254 -0.18 21.43 -23.32
CA LYS A 254 -0.12 21.75 -24.75
C LYS A 254 -1.23 20.93 -25.41
N VAL A 255 -2.42 21.51 -25.53
CA VAL A 255 -3.54 20.89 -26.21
C VAL A 255 -3.12 20.94 -27.66
N GLY A 256 -2.94 19.78 -28.30
CA GLY A 256 -2.43 19.72 -29.66
C GLY A 256 -3.31 20.59 -30.56
N GLU A 257 -2.80 21.76 -30.92
CA GLU A 257 -3.43 22.65 -31.86
C GLU A 257 -3.58 21.89 -33.18
N ILE A 258 -4.75 22.01 -33.81
CA ILE A 258 -5.04 21.34 -35.06
C ILE A 258 -5.52 22.37 -36.06
N ILE A 259 -4.96 22.32 -37.27
CA ILE A 259 -5.43 23.11 -38.40
C ILE A 259 -6.33 22.18 -39.22
N VAL A 260 -7.54 22.64 -39.51
CA VAL A 260 -8.50 21.92 -40.36
C VAL A 260 -9.13 22.95 -41.28
N PHE A 261 -9.06 22.74 -42.60
CA PHE A 261 -9.54 23.69 -43.61
C PHE A 261 -8.95 25.11 -43.45
N GLY A 262 -7.66 25.20 -43.10
CA GLY A 262 -6.97 26.48 -42.89
C GLY A 262 -7.35 27.23 -41.60
N VAL A 263 -8.30 26.73 -40.81
CA VAL A 263 -8.68 27.33 -39.51
C VAL A 263 -7.95 26.64 -38.38
N LYS A 264 -7.31 27.43 -37.50
CA LYS A 264 -6.57 26.93 -36.34
C LYS A 264 -7.49 26.74 -35.14
N TYR A 265 -7.58 25.51 -34.63
CA TYR A 265 -8.39 25.16 -33.46
C TYR A 265 -7.50 24.82 -32.25
N PRO A 266 -7.91 25.20 -31.02
CA PRO A 266 -7.14 24.92 -29.81
C PRO A 266 -6.94 23.42 -29.56
N ASN A 267 -7.90 22.59 -29.99
CA ASN A 267 -7.84 21.15 -29.88
C ASN A 267 -8.87 20.49 -30.79
N LEU A 268 -8.71 19.17 -31.00
CA LEU A 268 -9.62 18.37 -31.82
C LEU A 268 -11.09 18.41 -31.36
N LYS A 269 -11.37 18.60 -30.06
CA LYS A 269 -12.75 18.64 -29.56
C LYS A 269 -13.45 19.93 -30.00
N GLU A 270 -12.76 21.07 -29.96
CA GLU A 270 -13.28 22.33 -30.47
C GLU A 270 -13.46 22.29 -31.99
N ALA A 271 -12.48 21.76 -32.74
CA ALA A 271 -12.62 21.58 -34.19
C ALA A 271 -13.88 20.78 -34.57
N ILE A 272 -14.14 19.67 -33.89
CA ILE A 272 -15.35 18.85 -34.13
C ILE A 272 -16.63 19.57 -33.72
N ARG A 273 -16.60 20.38 -32.66
CA ARG A 273 -17.77 21.15 -32.22
C ARG A 273 -18.16 22.19 -33.26
N CYS A 274 -17.18 22.88 -33.84
CA CYS A 274 -17.38 23.91 -34.85
C CYS A 274 -17.74 23.34 -36.22
N LEU A 275 -17.01 22.31 -36.67
CA LEU A 275 -17.17 21.73 -38.02
C LEU A 275 -18.27 20.66 -38.10
N ASN A 276 -18.71 20.11 -36.96
CA ASN A 276 -19.75 19.08 -36.83
C ASN A 276 -19.64 17.94 -37.88
N PRO A 277 -18.48 17.26 -37.98
CA PRO A 277 -18.23 16.25 -39.01
C PRO A 277 -19.09 14.99 -38.83
N LEU A 278 -19.24 14.22 -39.90
CA LEU A 278 -20.03 12.98 -39.94
C LEU A 278 -19.44 11.89 -39.01
N ALA A 279 -18.12 11.83 -38.92
CA ALA A 279 -17.40 10.85 -38.12
C ALA A 279 -17.28 11.27 -36.64
N SER A 280 -17.29 10.28 -35.74
CA SER A 280 -17.15 10.55 -34.30
C SER A 280 -15.75 11.07 -33.95
N ARG A 281 -15.62 11.80 -32.85
CA ARG A 281 -14.31 12.23 -32.30
C ARG A 281 -13.30 11.09 -32.19
N ARG A 282 -13.74 9.90 -31.77
CA ARG A 282 -12.85 8.74 -31.64
C ARG A 282 -12.38 8.25 -33.01
N THR A 283 -13.25 8.30 -34.02
CA THR A 283 -12.96 7.88 -35.39
C THR A 283 -11.97 8.82 -36.06
N ILE A 284 -12.23 10.13 -36.01
CA ILE A 284 -11.36 11.17 -36.57
C ILE A 284 -9.98 11.13 -35.90
N ALA A 285 -9.93 11.04 -34.56
CA ALA A 285 -8.67 10.91 -33.83
C ALA A 285 -7.89 9.64 -34.16
N ARG A 286 -8.55 8.58 -34.63
CA ARG A 286 -7.90 7.35 -35.08
C ARG A 286 -7.33 7.52 -36.48
N TRP A 287 -8.07 8.14 -37.39
CA TRP A 287 -7.63 8.40 -38.76
C TRP A 287 -6.42 9.33 -38.81
N ILE A 288 -6.44 10.43 -38.06
CA ILE A 288 -5.30 11.35 -37.95
C ILE A 288 -4.05 10.62 -37.41
N ARG A 289 -4.21 9.76 -36.39
CA ARG A 289 -3.10 8.93 -35.88
C ARG A 289 -2.60 7.89 -36.87
N ALA A 290 -3.42 7.50 -37.83
CA ALA A 290 -3.04 6.60 -38.92
C ALA A 290 -2.42 7.34 -40.11
N GLY A 291 -2.17 8.65 -39.98
CA GLY A 291 -1.51 9.47 -41.00
C GLY A 291 -2.44 10.15 -42.00
N ILE A 292 -3.77 10.03 -41.84
CA ILE A 292 -4.73 10.72 -42.72
C ILE A 292 -4.73 12.23 -42.38
N PRO A 293 -4.62 13.13 -43.37
CA PRO A 293 -4.68 14.57 -43.16
C PRO A 293 -5.96 14.99 -42.42
N PRO A 294 -5.92 16.02 -41.56
CA PRO A 294 -7.10 16.50 -40.84
C PRO A 294 -8.28 16.84 -41.75
N GLU A 295 -8.04 17.45 -42.91
CA GLU A 295 -9.08 17.80 -43.89
C GLU A 295 -9.83 16.53 -44.36
N GLU A 296 -9.08 15.55 -44.85
CA GLU A 296 -9.63 14.27 -45.31
C GLU A 296 -10.30 13.50 -44.17
N ALA A 297 -9.73 13.54 -42.96
CA ALA A 297 -10.29 12.83 -41.81
C ALA A 297 -11.64 13.41 -41.34
N PHE A 298 -11.87 14.71 -41.53
CA PHE A 298 -13.13 15.37 -41.17
C PHE A 298 -14.23 15.13 -42.21
N ASP A 299 -13.89 15.02 -43.49
CA ASP A 299 -14.85 14.76 -44.59
C ASP A 299 -15.17 13.28 -44.81
N ARG A 300 -14.31 12.37 -44.33
CA ARG A 300 -14.46 10.93 -44.57
C ARG A 300 -15.71 10.32 -43.91
N ILE A 301 -16.44 9.52 -44.69
CA ILE A 301 -17.63 8.77 -44.23
C ILE A 301 -17.20 7.60 -43.32
N PRO A 302 -17.71 7.52 -42.07
CA PRO A 302 -17.41 6.41 -41.18
C PRO A 302 -18.15 5.13 -41.61
N ASN A 303 -17.40 4.04 -41.83
CA ASN A 303 -17.87 2.74 -42.33
C ASN A 303 -18.53 2.81 -43.73
N PRO A 304 -17.78 2.57 -44.81
CA PRO A 304 -18.26 2.70 -46.20
C PRO A 304 -19.52 1.90 -46.54
N GLY A 305 -19.81 0.82 -45.81
CA GLY A 305 -21.04 0.04 -46.00
C GLY A 305 -22.34 0.84 -45.78
N TYR A 306 -22.28 1.98 -45.09
CA TYR A 306 -23.42 2.89 -44.95
C TYR A 306 -23.56 3.91 -46.10
N ALA A 307 -22.55 4.06 -46.95
CA ALA A 307 -22.59 4.96 -48.10
C ALA A 307 -23.55 4.45 -49.20
N GLU A 308 -23.69 3.13 -49.30
CA GLU A 308 -24.65 2.45 -50.18
C GLU A 308 -25.87 1.94 -49.40
N GLY A 309 -26.21 2.58 -48.28
CA GLY A 309 -27.36 2.18 -47.48
C GLY A 309 -28.66 2.38 -48.25
N ILE A 310 -29.60 1.45 -48.09
CA ILE A 310 -30.87 1.42 -48.82
C ILE A 310 -32.02 1.65 -47.84
N ILE A 311 -32.97 2.50 -48.22
CA ILE A 311 -34.32 2.52 -47.65
C ILE A 311 -35.24 1.73 -48.57
N TYR A 312 -35.97 0.77 -48.01
CA TYR A 312 -36.87 -0.10 -48.76
C TYR A 312 -38.29 -0.03 -48.23
N LEU A 313 -39.23 -0.28 -49.14
CA LEU A 313 -40.66 -0.40 -48.87
C LEU A 313 -41.08 -1.84 -49.13
N VAL A 314 -41.83 -2.41 -48.18
CA VAL A 314 -42.55 -3.68 -48.37
C VAL A 314 -44.04 -3.36 -48.40
N THR A 315 -44.74 -3.82 -49.43
CA THR A 315 -46.19 -3.62 -49.60
C THR A 315 -46.87 -4.97 -49.61
N HIS A 316 -47.92 -5.13 -48.80
CA HIS A 316 -48.79 -6.31 -48.88
C HIS A 316 -49.80 -6.12 -50.02
N LYS A 317 -49.80 -7.03 -50.99
CA LYS A 317 -50.56 -6.88 -52.25
C LYS A 317 -52.08 -6.81 -52.02
N LYS A 318 -52.62 -7.55 -51.05
CA LYS A 318 -54.07 -7.63 -50.80
C LYS A 318 -54.60 -6.50 -49.91
N SER A 319 -53.90 -6.18 -48.82
CA SER A 319 -54.38 -5.16 -47.86
C SER A 319 -53.88 -3.75 -48.13
N GLY A 320 -52.89 -3.59 -49.02
CA GLY A 320 -52.23 -2.30 -49.28
C GLY A 320 -51.35 -1.79 -48.12
N LYS A 321 -51.29 -2.51 -46.98
CA LYS A 321 -50.47 -2.10 -45.83
C LYS A 321 -48.99 -2.14 -46.17
N GLN A 322 -48.25 -1.15 -45.67
CA GLN A 322 -46.85 -0.92 -46.02
C GLN A 322 -45.91 -0.98 -44.81
N TYR A 323 -44.64 -1.30 -45.06
CA TYR A 323 -43.53 -1.28 -44.11
C TYR A 323 -42.33 -0.57 -44.73
N VAL A 324 -41.74 0.38 -44.02
CA VAL A 324 -40.48 1.02 -44.40
C VAL A 324 -39.35 0.50 -43.50
N GLY A 325 -38.21 0.15 -44.08
CA GLY A 325 -37.02 -0.22 -43.33
C GLY A 325 -35.74 0.32 -43.95
N LEU A 326 -34.69 0.41 -43.13
CA LEU A 326 -33.32 0.65 -43.59
C LEU A 326 -32.45 -0.61 -43.58
N THR A 327 -31.48 -0.69 -44.49
CA THR A 327 -30.48 -1.76 -44.55
C THR A 327 -29.17 -1.26 -45.15
N ILE A 328 -28.05 -1.91 -44.80
CA ILE A 328 -26.74 -1.75 -45.44
C ILE A 328 -26.35 -3.00 -46.26
N GLN A 329 -27.24 -3.98 -46.31
CA GLN A 329 -27.12 -5.19 -47.13
C GLN A 329 -27.99 -5.06 -48.39
N THR A 330 -27.78 -5.92 -49.38
CA THR A 330 -28.66 -5.96 -50.56
C THR A 330 -30.11 -6.24 -50.18
N LEU A 331 -31.03 -5.82 -51.05
CA LEU A 331 -32.47 -5.94 -50.82
C LEU A 331 -32.89 -7.41 -50.69
N GLU A 332 -32.33 -8.27 -51.53
CA GLU A 332 -32.61 -9.71 -51.58
C GLU A 332 -32.20 -10.38 -50.27
N ARG A 333 -30.98 -10.06 -49.78
CA ARG A 333 -30.47 -10.62 -48.53
C ARG A 333 -31.27 -10.12 -47.33
N ARG A 334 -31.66 -8.84 -47.33
CA ARG A 334 -32.49 -8.26 -46.27
C ARG A 334 -33.89 -8.89 -46.24
N TRP A 335 -34.46 -9.17 -47.41
CA TRP A 335 -35.75 -9.83 -47.54
C TRP A 335 -35.72 -11.27 -47.05
N LYS A 336 -34.71 -12.05 -47.46
CA LYS A 336 -34.49 -13.41 -46.96
C LYS A 336 -34.48 -13.46 -45.43
N TYR A 337 -33.76 -12.51 -44.80
CA TYR A 337 -33.72 -12.43 -43.34
C TYR A 337 -35.06 -12.04 -42.70
N HIS A 338 -35.89 -11.23 -43.36
CA HIS A 338 -37.25 -10.96 -42.88
C HIS A 338 -38.12 -12.22 -42.90
N VAL A 339 -38.02 -13.01 -43.97
CA VAL A 339 -38.73 -14.30 -44.10
C VAL A 339 -38.25 -15.27 -43.02
N GLU A 340 -36.94 -15.47 -42.87
CA GLU A 340 -36.36 -16.33 -41.82
C GLU A 340 -36.81 -15.90 -40.41
N GLN A 341 -36.81 -14.60 -40.11
CA GLN A 341 -37.29 -14.10 -38.82
C GLN A 341 -38.79 -14.28 -38.61
N ALA A 342 -39.60 -14.22 -39.67
CA ALA A 342 -41.04 -14.47 -39.58
C ALA A 342 -41.34 -15.92 -39.18
N PHE A 343 -40.50 -16.88 -39.60
CA PHE A 343 -40.66 -18.30 -39.23
C PHE A 343 -39.84 -18.72 -38.00
N ALA A 344 -38.98 -17.85 -37.47
CA ALA A 344 -38.26 -18.08 -36.22
C ALA A 344 -39.19 -17.94 -34.99
N GLY A 345 -38.84 -18.62 -33.89
CA GLY A 345 -39.72 -18.88 -32.74
C GLY A 345 -40.36 -17.68 -32.01
N TYR A 346 -39.94 -16.43 -32.25
CA TYR A 346 -40.48 -15.25 -31.57
C TYR A 346 -40.81 -14.09 -32.53
N ILE A 347 -42.06 -13.60 -32.48
CA ILE A 347 -42.53 -12.42 -33.21
C ILE A 347 -42.90 -11.31 -32.22
N LYS A 348 -42.61 -10.06 -32.58
CA LYS A 348 -42.78 -8.88 -31.71
C LYS A 348 -44.22 -8.45 -31.46
N GLY A 349 -45.18 -8.88 -32.28
CA GLY A 349 -46.61 -8.60 -32.12
C GLY A 349 -47.44 -9.01 -33.34
N ASN A 350 -48.75 -9.18 -33.13
CA ASN A 350 -49.70 -9.71 -34.12
C ASN A 350 -49.97 -8.74 -35.29
N GLU A 351 -49.56 -7.48 -35.18
CA GLU A 351 -49.71 -6.48 -36.25
C GLU A 351 -48.38 -6.15 -36.95
N SER A 352 -47.33 -6.92 -36.65
CA SER A 352 -46.00 -6.71 -37.23
C SER A 352 -45.87 -7.30 -38.63
N LEU A 353 -44.91 -6.78 -39.41
CA LEU A 353 -44.56 -7.35 -40.72
C LEU A 353 -44.26 -8.86 -40.64
N HIS A 354 -43.57 -9.30 -39.60
CA HIS A 354 -43.21 -10.71 -39.41
C HIS A 354 -44.43 -11.60 -39.17
N TYR A 355 -45.44 -11.11 -38.46
CA TYR A 355 -46.70 -11.85 -38.30
C TYR A 355 -47.45 -11.95 -39.64
N ALA A 356 -47.56 -10.81 -40.35
CA ALA A 356 -48.24 -10.79 -41.65
C ALA A 356 -47.55 -11.70 -42.69
N LEU A 357 -46.21 -11.79 -42.65
CA LEU A 357 -45.42 -12.73 -43.45
C LEU A 357 -45.68 -14.19 -43.09
N ARG A 358 -45.85 -14.51 -41.80
CA ARG A 358 -46.17 -15.86 -41.35
C ARG A 358 -47.55 -16.31 -41.81
N GLU A 359 -48.54 -15.42 -41.76
CA GLU A 359 -49.93 -15.73 -42.13
C GLU A 359 -50.16 -15.79 -43.65
N ASN A 360 -49.57 -14.87 -44.42
CA ASN A 360 -49.87 -14.72 -45.86
C ASN A 360 -48.78 -15.27 -46.78
N GLY A 361 -47.64 -15.69 -46.22
CA GLY A 361 -46.46 -16.11 -47.00
C GLY A 361 -45.69 -14.93 -47.60
N SER A 362 -44.46 -15.19 -48.07
CA SER A 362 -43.59 -14.16 -48.67
C SER A 362 -44.12 -13.63 -50.00
N ASP A 363 -44.82 -14.46 -50.78
CA ASP A 363 -45.24 -14.13 -52.16
C ASP A 363 -46.39 -13.11 -52.20
N ALA A 364 -47.09 -12.95 -51.07
CA ALA A 364 -48.13 -11.95 -50.86
C ALA A 364 -47.56 -10.51 -50.71
N PHE A 365 -46.24 -10.36 -50.62
CA PHE A 365 -45.58 -9.08 -50.43
C PHE A 365 -44.69 -8.72 -51.63
N GLU A 366 -44.56 -7.41 -51.87
CA GLU A 366 -43.63 -6.83 -52.82
C GLU A 366 -42.63 -5.98 -52.06
N ILE A 367 -41.34 -6.16 -52.31
CA ILE A 367 -40.27 -5.35 -51.73
C ILE A 367 -39.57 -4.54 -52.82
N ARG A 368 -39.39 -3.23 -52.60
CA ARG A 368 -38.65 -2.35 -53.51
C ARG A 368 -37.80 -1.34 -52.76
N GLN A 369 -36.69 -0.94 -53.37
CA GLN A 369 -35.92 0.20 -52.91
C GLN A 369 -36.69 1.50 -53.20
N ILE A 370 -36.71 2.43 -52.24
CA ILE A 370 -37.38 3.74 -52.38
C ILE A 370 -36.44 4.93 -52.18
N ASP A 371 -35.30 4.74 -51.51
CA ASP A 371 -34.31 5.80 -51.28
C ASP A 371 -32.94 5.19 -50.97
N ARG A 372 -31.88 6.01 -50.96
CA ARG A 372 -30.52 5.66 -50.53
C ARG A 372 -30.00 6.65 -49.50
N GLY A 373 -29.11 6.25 -48.63
CA GLY A 373 -28.46 7.14 -47.67
C GLY A 373 -26.96 6.97 -47.64
N THR A 374 -26.27 8.05 -47.25
CA THR A 374 -24.81 8.15 -47.29
C THR A 374 -24.14 7.90 -45.94
N SER A 375 -24.93 7.90 -44.86
CA SER A 375 -24.45 7.69 -43.50
C SER A 375 -25.54 7.09 -42.62
N LYS A 376 -25.16 6.54 -41.47
CA LYS A 376 -26.14 6.02 -40.49
C LYS A 376 -27.16 7.08 -40.06
N LYS A 377 -26.71 8.31 -39.76
CA LYS A 377 -27.61 9.40 -39.35
C LYS A 377 -28.58 9.81 -40.47
N ASP A 378 -28.09 9.81 -41.71
CA ASP A 378 -28.87 10.12 -42.89
C ASP A 378 -29.94 9.05 -43.15
N LEU A 379 -29.57 7.76 -43.13
CA LEU A 379 -30.53 6.65 -43.26
C LEU A 379 -31.60 6.66 -42.15
N GLU A 380 -31.20 6.87 -40.89
CA GLU A 380 -32.14 6.96 -39.77
C GLU A 380 -33.07 8.19 -39.86
N LYS A 381 -32.63 9.27 -40.51
CA LYS A 381 -33.47 10.43 -40.81
C LYS A 381 -34.45 10.12 -41.94
N LYS A 382 -33.97 9.59 -43.06
CA LYS A 382 -34.79 9.22 -44.23
C LYS A 382 -35.83 8.17 -43.90
N GLU A 383 -35.50 7.14 -43.11
CA GLU A 383 -36.46 6.13 -42.66
C GLU A 383 -37.63 6.77 -41.90
N ARG A 384 -37.35 7.70 -40.97
CA ARG A 384 -38.40 8.42 -40.22
C ARG A 384 -39.28 9.28 -41.11
N GLU A 385 -38.68 9.97 -42.09
CA GLU A 385 -39.40 10.81 -43.05
C GLU A 385 -40.33 9.97 -43.94
N TRP A 386 -39.85 8.83 -44.44
CA TRP A 386 -40.65 7.92 -45.25
C TRP A 386 -41.77 7.23 -44.46
N ILE A 387 -41.52 6.79 -43.22
CA ILE A 387 -42.57 6.25 -42.34
C ILE A 387 -43.68 7.29 -42.13
N LYS A 388 -43.31 8.55 -41.90
CA LYS A 388 -44.28 9.65 -41.72
C LYS A 388 -45.03 9.95 -43.02
N LYS A 389 -44.33 10.02 -44.15
CA LYS A 389 -44.88 10.36 -45.47
C LYS A 389 -45.88 9.32 -45.98
N LEU A 390 -45.59 8.03 -45.76
CA LEU A 390 -46.42 6.91 -46.22
C LEU A 390 -47.39 6.40 -45.15
N GLY A 391 -47.33 6.94 -43.92
CA GLY A 391 -48.25 6.55 -42.84
C GLY A 391 -48.14 5.09 -42.42
N THR A 392 -46.93 4.50 -42.46
CA THR A 392 -46.74 3.05 -42.31
C THR A 392 -46.76 2.54 -40.86
N LEU A 393 -47.04 3.40 -39.88
CA LEU A 393 -47.17 3.00 -38.48
C LEU A 393 -48.42 2.15 -38.25
N ILE A 394 -48.34 1.20 -37.32
CA ILE A 394 -49.51 0.47 -36.83
C ILE A 394 -50.53 1.48 -36.26
N PRO A 395 -51.84 1.36 -36.56
CA PRO A 395 -52.50 0.21 -37.22
C PRO A 395 -52.56 0.25 -38.76
N ASN A 396 -52.19 1.38 -39.38
CA ASN A 396 -52.35 1.63 -40.82
C ASN A 396 -51.27 0.96 -41.69
N GLY A 397 -50.11 0.63 -41.12
CA GLY A 397 -49.08 -0.17 -41.75
C GLY A 397 -48.46 -1.17 -40.78
N TYR A 398 -47.22 -1.59 -41.05
CA TYR A 398 -46.52 -2.63 -40.28
C TYR A 398 -45.34 -2.11 -39.42
N ASN A 399 -45.01 -0.81 -39.49
CA ASN A 399 -43.97 -0.23 -38.65
C ASN A 399 -44.46 -0.11 -37.20
N ILE A 400 -43.80 -0.82 -36.27
CA ILE A 400 -44.11 -0.78 -34.83
C ILE A 400 -43.58 0.50 -34.17
N SER A 401 -42.54 1.11 -34.73
CA SER A 401 -41.91 2.31 -34.20
C SER A 401 -41.70 3.34 -35.31
N THR A 402 -41.49 4.59 -34.91
CA THR A 402 -41.25 5.72 -35.82
C THR A 402 -40.00 5.59 -36.69
N GLY A 403 -39.16 4.57 -36.48
CA GLY A 403 -37.88 4.35 -37.17
C GLY A 403 -36.68 4.93 -36.41
N GLY A 404 -35.48 4.75 -36.96
CA GLY A 404 -34.24 5.37 -36.49
C GLY A 404 -33.28 4.47 -35.71
N VAL A 405 -33.39 3.15 -35.79
CA VAL A 405 -32.43 2.23 -35.14
C VAL A 405 -32.18 0.98 -35.99
N SER A 406 -30.95 0.83 -36.51
CA SER A 406 -30.48 -0.46 -37.04
C SER A 406 -30.39 -1.49 -35.91
N GLY A 407 -31.42 -2.31 -35.73
CA GLY A 407 -31.41 -3.44 -34.79
C GLY A 407 -31.92 -3.11 -33.39
N GLY A 408 -33.06 -3.74 -33.08
CA GLY A 408 -33.60 -4.06 -31.76
C GLY A 408 -32.97 -3.38 -30.53
N SER A 409 -33.42 -2.18 -30.21
CA SER A 409 -33.57 -1.82 -28.80
C SER A 409 -35.03 -1.48 -28.58
N ASN A 410 -35.75 -2.36 -27.90
CA ASN A 410 -37.08 -2.03 -27.39
C ASN A 410 -36.95 -0.71 -26.63
N LYS A 411 -37.83 0.25 -26.91
CA LYS A 411 -37.95 1.40 -26.02
C LYS A 411 -38.30 0.83 -24.64
N LYS A 412 -37.35 0.89 -23.71
CA LYS A 412 -37.54 0.34 -22.38
C LYS A 412 -38.55 1.24 -21.67
N VAL A 413 -39.77 0.72 -21.51
CA VAL A 413 -40.80 1.36 -20.69
C VAL A 413 -40.18 1.57 -19.31
N THR A 414 -40.15 2.82 -18.87
CA THR A 414 -39.50 3.22 -17.63
C THR A 414 -40.53 3.99 -16.81
N CYS A 415 -40.76 3.56 -15.57
CA CYS A 415 -41.63 4.29 -14.65
C CYS A 415 -40.79 5.16 -13.72
N ILE A 416 -41.18 6.43 -13.56
CA ILE A 416 -40.58 7.38 -12.63
C ILE A 416 -41.73 8.13 -11.97
N ASP A 417 -41.75 8.22 -10.63
CA ASP A 417 -42.82 8.85 -9.85
C ASP A 417 -44.23 8.33 -10.22
N ASP A 418 -44.38 7.02 -10.39
CA ASP A 418 -45.62 6.35 -10.83
C ASP A 418 -46.15 6.76 -12.22
N ILE A 419 -45.39 7.58 -12.96
CA ILE A 419 -45.67 7.95 -14.35
C ILE A 419 -44.93 6.98 -15.27
N ARG A 420 -45.67 6.40 -16.22
CA ARG A 420 -45.15 5.45 -17.21
C ARG A 420 -44.65 6.18 -18.46
N PHE A 421 -43.36 6.09 -18.75
CA PHE A 421 -42.75 6.67 -19.95
C PHE A 421 -42.47 5.62 -21.01
N GLU A 422 -42.79 5.95 -22.26
CA GLU A 422 -42.56 5.08 -23.43
C GLU A 422 -41.08 4.81 -23.75
N SER A 423 -40.14 5.59 -23.19
CA SER A 423 -38.70 5.41 -23.40
C SER A 423 -37.87 6.01 -22.27
N VAL A 424 -36.63 5.51 -22.13
CA VAL A 424 -35.61 6.08 -21.23
C VAL A 424 -35.31 7.54 -21.56
N GLU A 425 -35.41 7.95 -22.83
CA GLU A 425 -35.22 9.33 -23.28
C GLU A 425 -36.27 10.27 -22.67
N LYS A 426 -37.56 9.93 -22.82
CA LYS A 426 -38.66 10.73 -22.26
C LYS A 426 -38.62 10.74 -20.73
N ALA A 427 -38.34 9.60 -20.12
CA ALA A 427 -38.15 9.50 -18.68
C ALA A 427 -36.98 10.37 -18.18
N ALA A 428 -35.89 10.46 -18.95
CA ALA A 428 -34.74 11.29 -18.61
C ALA A 428 -35.01 12.79 -18.77
N ILE A 429 -35.80 13.20 -19.75
CA ILE A 429 -36.22 14.60 -19.92
C ILE A 429 -37.10 15.02 -18.74
N TYR A 430 -38.15 14.23 -18.44
CA TYR A 430 -39.00 14.47 -17.28
C TYR A 430 -38.19 14.57 -15.98
N LEU A 431 -37.27 13.64 -15.74
CA LEU A 431 -36.42 13.67 -14.54
C LEU A 431 -35.43 14.85 -14.53
N SER A 432 -34.96 15.29 -15.71
CA SER A 432 -34.07 16.44 -15.87
C SER A 432 -34.76 17.73 -15.46
N GLU A 433 -35.99 17.93 -15.92
CA GLU A 433 -36.83 19.10 -15.63
C GLU A 433 -37.34 19.09 -14.19
N THR A 434 -37.99 18.01 -13.77
CA THR A 434 -38.61 17.91 -12.44
C THR A 434 -37.61 17.90 -11.28
N ARG A 435 -36.34 17.55 -11.54
CA ARG A 435 -35.29 17.52 -10.51
C ARG A 435 -34.15 18.49 -10.78
N ASN A 436 -34.27 19.33 -11.81
CA ASN A 436 -33.28 20.34 -12.21
C ASN A 436 -31.84 19.79 -12.29
N ILE A 437 -31.65 18.70 -13.04
CA ILE A 437 -30.35 18.05 -13.28
C ILE A 437 -30.08 17.95 -14.78
N SER A 438 -28.81 17.86 -15.21
CA SER A 438 -28.50 17.69 -16.65
C SER A 438 -29.11 16.40 -17.24
N LEU A 439 -29.48 16.44 -18.53
CA LEU A 439 -30.01 15.28 -19.26
C LEU A 439 -29.08 14.05 -19.18
N SER A 440 -27.76 14.26 -19.24
CA SER A 440 -26.78 13.18 -19.06
C SER A 440 -26.82 12.56 -17.66
N ALA A 441 -27.02 13.38 -16.62
CA ALA A 441 -27.12 12.91 -15.26
C ALA A 441 -28.44 12.17 -15.02
N ALA A 442 -29.54 12.64 -15.62
CA ALA A 442 -30.83 11.96 -15.59
C ALA A 442 -30.76 10.57 -16.25
N LYS A 443 -30.20 10.47 -17.47
CA LYS A 443 -29.97 9.19 -18.17
C LYS A 443 -29.14 8.22 -17.31
N LYS A 444 -28.06 8.72 -16.69
CA LYS A 444 -27.20 7.90 -15.82
C LYS A 444 -27.96 7.40 -14.57
N ARG A 445 -28.74 8.27 -13.93
CA ARG A 445 -29.55 7.92 -12.73
C ARG A 445 -30.62 6.87 -13.03
N ILE A 446 -31.30 6.99 -14.16
CA ILE A 446 -32.27 5.98 -14.62
C ILE A 446 -31.58 4.62 -14.83
N SER A 447 -30.39 4.60 -15.49
CA SER A 447 -29.63 3.35 -15.67
C SER A 447 -29.17 2.70 -14.36
N GLN A 448 -29.04 3.48 -13.29
CA GLN A 448 -28.61 3.02 -11.97
C GLN A 448 -29.79 2.77 -11.02
N CYS A 449 -31.04 2.93 -11.48
CA CYS A 449 -32.24 2.89 -10.66
C CYS A 449 -32.18 3.85 -9.44
N ARG A 450 -31.60 5.05 -9.63
CA ARG A 450 -31.42 6.08 -8.59
C ARG A 450 -32.09 7.39 -8.99
N VAL A 451 -33.40 7.33 -9.20
CA VAL A 451 -34.23 8.45 -9.67
C VAL A 451 -34.47 9.53 -8.62
N ASN A 452 -34.43 9.20 -7.33
CA ASN A 452 -34.53 10.20 -6.26
C ASN A 452 -33.31 11.13 -6.28
N VAL A 453 -33.51 12.38 -6.67
CA VAL A 453 -32.49 13.42 -6.55
C VAL A 453 -32.51 13.93 -5.13
N LYS A 454 -31.47 13.61 -4.36
CA LYS A 454 -31.16 14.34 -3.14
C LYS A 454 -30.82 15.77 -3.57
N THR A 455 -31.56 16.75 -3.06
CA THR A 455 -31.25 18.18 -3.20
C THR A 455 -29.76 18.38 -2.90
N ILE A 456 -29.05 19.06 -3.80
CA ILE A 456 -27.64 19.38 -3.55
C ILE A 456 -27.66 20.36 -2.38
N ALA A 457 -27.17 19.93 -1.23
CA ALA A 457 -27.01 20.80 -0.08
C ALA A 457 -26.10 21.98 -0.46
N LYS A 458 -26.42 23.17 0.05
CA LYS A 458 -25.62 24.38 -0.18
C LYS A 458 -24.15 24.11 0.21
N PRO A 459 -23.16 24.79 -0.40
CA PRO A 459 -21.77 24.67 0.01
C PRO A 459 -21.63 24.89 1.53
N GLY A 460 -21.19 23.87 2.26
CA GLY A 460 -21.07 23.89 3.73
C GLY A 460 -22.14 23.08 4.49
N GLU A 461 -23.32 22.84 3.90
CA GLU A 461 -24.46 22.18 4.58
C GLU A 461 -24.63 20.70 4.19
N SER A 462 -23.68 20.14 3.45
CA SER A 462 -23.78 18.78 2.92
C SER A 462 -23.64 17.73 4.02
N LEU A 463 -24.78 17.33 4.60
CA LEU A 463 -24.87 16.24 5.58
C LEU A 463 -24.20 14.96 5.09
N THR A 464 -24.20 14.69 3.79
CA THR A 464 -23.53 13.52 3.18
C THR A 464 -22.02 13.45 3.39
N LYS A 465 -21.38 14.59 3.72
CA LYS A 465 -19.94 14.66 4.02
C LYS A 465 -19.62 14.43 5.49
N THR A 466 -20.60 14.57 6.38
CA THR A 466 -20.45 14.39 7.83
C THR A 466 -20.09 12.96 8.19
N LYS A 467 -19.38 12.79 9.31
CA LYS A 467 -19.04 11.45 9.81
C LYS A 467 -20.27 10.67 10.28
N ALA A 468 -21.24 11.33 10.90
CA ALA A 468 -22.52 10.73 11.29
C ALA A 468 -23.25 10.12 10.08
N TYR A 469 -23.36 10.86 8.97
CA TYR A 469 -24.00 10.33 7.75
C TYR A 469 -23.21 9.17 7.13
N LYS A 470 -21.87 9.26 7.13
CA LYS A 470 -21.03 8.15 6.62
C LYS A 470 -21.19 6.89 7.48
N ALA A 471 -21.31 7.04 8.80
CA ALA A 471 -21.60 5.93 9.72
C ALA A 471 -22.97 5.32 9.41
N TRP A 472 -24.03 6.14 9.43
CA TRP A 472 -25.40 5.71 9.10
C TRP A 472 -25.49 5.02 7.73
N SER A 473 -24.88 5.61 6.70
CA SER A 473 -24.89 5.05 5.34
C SER A 473 -24.18 3.69 5.26
N ARG A 474 -23.12 3.45 6.04
CA ARG A 474 -22.46 2.14 6.09
C ARG A 474 -23.33 1.09 6.78
N ILE A 475 -24.12 1.48 7.78
CA ILE A 475 -25.06 0.58 8.44
C ILE A 475 -26.16 0.18 7.45
N ILE A 476 -26.90 1.16 6.92
CA ILE A 476 -28.08 0.92 6.08
C ILE A 476 -27.72 0.28 4.72
N HIS A 477 -26.70 0.80 4.05
CA HIS A 477 -26.35 0.34 2.69
C HIS A 477 -25.20 -0.67 2.65
N GLY A 478 -24.51 -0.87 3.77
CA GLY A 478 -23.43 -1.83 3.94
C GLY A 478 -23.89 -3.04 4.77
N ALA A 479 -23.92 -2.90 6.09
CA ALA A 479 -24.14 -4.01 7.03
C ALA A 479 -25.53 -4.68 6.92
N LEU A 480 -26.58 -3.91 6.63
CA LEU A 480 -27.97 -4.41 6.53
C LEU A 480 -28.41 -4.75 5.11
N ASN A 481 -27.60 -4.49 4.09
CA ASN A 481 -27.97 -4.64 2.69
C ASN A 481 -27.48 -5.99 2.13
N PRO A 482 -28.37 -6.94 1.76
CA PRO A 482 -27.97 -8.26 1.27
C PRO A 482 -27.10 -8.26 0.00
N LYS A 483 -27.09 -7.15 -0.75
CA LYS A 483 -26.28 -6.98 -1.97
C LYS A 483 -24.89 -6.39 -1.70
N SER A 484 -24.59 -6.05 -0.45
CA SER A 484 -23.30 -5.49 -0.04
C SER A 484 -22.31 -6.59 0.32
N LYS A 485 -21.01 -6.34 0.08
CA LYS A 485 -19.92 -7.20 0.58
C LYS A 485 -19.76 -7.16 2.10
N GLU A 486 -20.29 -6.11 2.74
CA GLU A 486 -20.23 -5.89 4.19
C GLU A 486 -21.48 -6.42 4.91
N TYR A 487 -22.38 -7.12 4.20
CA TYR A 487 -23.63 -7.62 4.75
C TYR A 487 -23.42 -8.61 5.90
N ILE A 488 -24.15 -8.43 6.99
CA ILE A 488 -24.15 -9.34 8.14
C ILE A 488 -25.56 -9.96 8.23
N PRO A 489 -25.71 -11.27 8.01
CA PRO A 489 -27.01 -11.93 8.09
C PRO A 489 -27.63 -11.78 9.49
N ARG A 490 -28.96 -11.57 9.53
CA ARG A 490 -29.77 -11.45 10.77
C ARG A 490 -29.37 -10.28 11.68
N LEU A 491 -28.67 -9.29 11.14
CA LEU A 491 -28.36 -8.08 11.89
C LEU A 491 -29.56 -7.13 11.89
N GLU A 492 -29.98 -6.72 13.08
CA GLU A 492 -31.09 -5.78 13.27
C GLU A 492 -30.61 -4.35 13.53
N ILE A 493 -31.52 -3.39 13.38
CA ILE A 493 -31.31 -1.98 13.71
C ILE A 493 -32.57 -1.46 14.40
N TYR A 494 -32.39 -0.54 15.34
CA TYR A 494 -33.47 0.26 15.88
C TYR A 494 -34.23 0.97 14.76
N ASP A 495 -35.53 0.72 14.60
CA ASP A 495 -36.26 1.11 13.39
C ASP A 495 -36.25 2.62 13.14
N SER A 496 -36.26 3.43 14.20
CA SER A 496 -36.11 4.88 14.14
C SER A 496 -34.82 5.32 13.44
N TRP A 497 -33.73 4.55 13.56
CA TRP A 497 -32.44 4.84 12.93
C TRP A 497 -32.39 4.49 11.43
N ARG A 498 -33.46 3.91 10.86
CA ARG A 498 -33.62 3.83 9.39
C ARG A 498 -33.78 5.21 8.77
N ASP A 499 -34.25 6.20 9.53
CA ASP A 499 -34.22 7.61 9.13
C ASP A 499 -32.95 8.30 9.66
N PHE A 500 -32.24 9.01 8.78
CA PHE A 500 -30.99 9.67 9.14
C PHE A 500 -31.18 10.82 10.14
N LYS A 501 -32.29 11.57 10.09
CA LYS A 501 -32.50 12.71 11.00
C LYS A 501 -32.69 12.22 12.43
N GLN A 502 -33.41 11.11 12.60
CA GLN A 502 -33.61 10.50 13.90
C GLN A 502 -32.32 9.85 14.42
N PHE A 503 -31.57 9.15 13.56
CA PHE A 503 -30.22 8.69 13.90
C PHE A 503 -29.31 9.84 14.34
N LEU A 504 -29.30 10.96 13.63
CA LEU A 504 -28.46 12.11 13.97
C LEU A 504 -28.90 12.78 15.28
N ARG A 505 -30.20 12.79 15.60
CA ARG A 505 -30.72 13.32 16.86
C ARG A 505 -30.25 12.47 18.05
N ASP A 506 -30.30 11.15 17.90
CA ASP A 506 -30.00 10.22 19.00
C ASP A 506 -28.49 9.99 19.16
N VAL A 507 -27.74 9.92 18.06
CA VAL A 507 -26.30 9.57 18.05
C VAL A 507 -25.38 10.78 17.94
N GLY A 508 -25.86 11.88 17.36
CA GLY A 508 -25.06 13.08 17.13
C GLY A 508 -23.88 12.91 16.17
N ASN A 509 -23.04 13.94 16.11
CA ASN A 509 -21.73 13.85 15.46
C ASN A 509 -20.71 13.22 16.42
N PRO A 510 -19.62 12.62 15.90
CA PRO A 510 -18.58 12.10 16.76
C PRO A 510 -17.99 13.23 17.63
N PRO A 511 -17.70 12.98 18.92
CA PRO A 511 -17.01 13.93 19.78
C PRO A 511 -15.64 14.34 19.23
N GLU A 512 -14.93 13.40 18.60
CA GLU A 512 -13.65 13.65 17.93
C GLU A 512 -13.63 13.20 16.47
N GLU A 513 -12.92 13.95 15.62
CA GLU A 513 -12.74 13.61 14.21
C GLU A 513 -11.97 12.29 13.99
N SER A 514 -11.41 11.66 15.02
CA SER A 514 -10.71 10.37 14.93
C SER A 514 -11.65 9.16 15.13
N MET A 515 -12.81 9.35 15.75
CA MET A 515 -13.69 8.28 16.20
C MET A 515 -14.52 7.64 15.08
N ALA A 516 -14.97 6.42 15.32
CA ALA A 516 -15.81 5.63 14.44
C ALA A 516 -17.00 5.05 15.22
N PHE A 517 -18.20 5.12 14.64
CA PHE A 517 -19.39 4.56 15.24
C PHE A 517 -19.38 3.03 15.10
N SER A 518 -19.48 2.33 16.22
CA SER A 518 -19.29 0.89 16.30
C SER A 518 -20.24 0.28 17.34
N ARG A 519 -20.65 -0.96 17.10
CA ARG A 519 -21.35 -1.79 18.10
C ARG A 519 -20.42 -2.20 19.23
N ILE A 520 -20.91 -2.14 20.47
CA ILE A 520 -20.21 -2.53 21.70
C ILE A 520 -20.22 -4.06 21.80
N ASP A 521 -21.39 -4.70 21.72
CA ASP A 521 -21.53 -6.13 21.48
C ASP A 521 -21.75 -6.42 19.99
N LYS A 522 -20.93 -7.30 19.43
CA LYS A 522 -20.97 -7.71 18.01
C LYS A 522 -21.99 -8.80 17.72
N ASP A 523 -22.47 -9.51 18.74
CA ASP A 523 -23.56 -10.50 18.61
C ASP A 523 -24.94 -9.80 18.51
N GLU A 524 -25.06 -8.55 18.96
CA GLU A 524 -26.29 -7.76 18.89
C GLU A 524 -26.36 -6.78 17.70
N GLY A 525 -27.56 -6.27 17.43
CA GLY A 525 -27.87 -5.30 16.38
C GLY A 525 -27.42 -3.86 16.67
N PHE A 526 -27.82 -2.93 15.81
CA PHE A 526 -27.57 -1.50 16.00
C PHE A 526 -28.70 -0.85 16.81
N PHE A 527 -28.54 -0.82 18.13
CA PHE A 527 -29.48 -0.20 19.07
C PHE A 527 -28.81 0.93 19.87
N PRO A 528 -29.59 1.89 20.43
CA PRO A 528 -29.06 3.00 21.24
C PRO A 528 -28.09 2.55 22.33
N ASP A 529 -28.43 1.48 23.05
CA ASP A 529 -27.64 0.99 24.19
C ASP A 529 -26.43 0.13 23.78
N ASN A 530 -26.39 -0.32 22.52
CA ASN A 530 -25.35 -1.20 22.00
C ASN A 530 -24.38 -0.51 21.02
N CYS A 531 -24.46 0.81 20.85
CA CYS A 531 -23.62 1.52 19.89
C CYS A 531 -23.02 2.79 20.48
N ALA A 532 -21.75 3.04 20.15
CA ALA A 532 -21.06 4.26 20.57
C ALA A 532 -20.04 4.73 19.52
N TRP A 533 -19.65 6.00 19.62
CA TRP A 533 -18.47 6.52 18.96
C TRP A 533 -17.22 6.03 19.70
N LEU A 534 -16.46 5.14 19.06
CA LEU A 534 -15.25 4.55 19.64
C LEU A 534 -14.00 5.04 18.93
N THR A 535 -12.92 5.15 19.69
CA THR A 535 -11.58 5.30 19.13
C THR A 535 -11.15 4.02 18.40
N LYS A 536 -10.11 4.13 17.57
CA LYS A 536 -9.56 2.97 16.85
C LYS A 536 -9.07 1.88 17.82
N SER A 537 -8.53 2.26 18.96
CA SER A 537 -8.03 1.34 19.99
C SER A 537 -9.16 0.57 20.65
N GLU A 538 -10.21 1.25 21.11
CA GLU A 538 -11.38 0.63 21.75
C GLU A 538 -12.10 -0.32 20.78
N SER A 539 -12.33 0.12 19.53
CA SER A 539 -12.95 -0.73 18.53
C SER A 539 -12.09 -1.97 18.20
N SER A 540 -10.77 -1.88 18.33
CA SER A 540 -9.86 -3.02 18.09
C SER A 540 -9.93 -4.03 19.24
N ILE A 541 -10.05 -3.56 20.49
CA ILE A 541 -10.17 -4.42 21.68
C ILE A 541 -11.45 -5.26 21.57
N ILE A 542 -12.60 -4.60 21.32
CA ILE A 542 -13.90 -5.27 21.16
C ILE A 542 -13.87 -6.31 20.02
N ASN A 543 -13.25 -5.96 18.88
CA ASN A 543 -13.11 -6.89 17.77
C ASN A 543 -12.24 -8.10 18.14
N ALA A 544 -11.15 -7.91 18.88
CA ALA A 544 -10.26 -8.98 19.31
C ALA A 544 -10.97 -9.93 20.30
N GLU A 545 -11.72 -9.39 21.26
CA GLU A 545 -12.52 -10.16 22.21
C GLU A 545 -13.60 -10.98 21.51
N TYR A 546 -14.33 -10.38 20.57
CA TYR A 546 -15.31 -11.09 19.75
C TYR A 546 -14.68 -12.23 18.93
N MET A 547 -13.54 -11.98 18.29
CA MET A 547 -12.84 -13.00 17.49
C MET A 547 -12.29 -14.13 18.36
N LYS A 548 -11.86 -13.83 19.59
CA LYS A 548 -11.46 -14.83 20.59
C LYS A 548 -12.67 -15.68 21.01
N LYS A 549 -13.82 -15.06 21.30
CA LYS A 549 -15.09 -15.75 21.64
C LYS A 549 -15.57 -16.67 20.51
N LYS A 550 -15.42 -16.28 19.24
CA LYS A 550 -15.78 -17.11 18.07
C LYS A 550 -14.69 -18.11 17.65
N GLY A 551 -13.61 -18.28 18.44
CA GLY A 551 -12.54 -19.24 18.17
C GLY A 551 -11.68 -18.94 16.94
N LYS A 552 -11.71 -17.70 16.42
CA LYS A 552 -10.93 -17.26 15.24
C LYS A 552 -9.56 -16.67 15.60
N LEU A 553 -9.25 -16.52 16.88
CA LEU A 553 -7.96 -16.07 17.39
C LEU A 553 -7.27 -17.19 18.22
N GLY A 554 -6.46 -18.02 17.55
CA GLY A 554 -5.56 -19.05 18.11
C GLY A 554 -5.77 -20.43 17.46
N ARG A 555 -4.79 -21.20 16.97
CA ARG A 555 -3.34 -21.31 17.22
C ARG A 555 -2.56 -21.52 15.90
N LYS A 556 -1.52 -20.73 15.64
CA LYS A 556 -0.33 -21.21 14.90
C LYS A 556 0.72 -21.55 15.94
N ASN A 557 0.67 -22.78 16.46
CA ASN A 557 1.77 -23.42 17.19
C ASN A 557 1.43 -24.90 17.32
N ALA A 558 1.93 -25.71 16.38
CA ALA A 558 2.24 -27.12 16.53
C ALA A 558 3.07 -27.56 15.31
N LEU A 559 4.13 -28.33 15.57
CA LEU A 559 5.10 -28.94 14.64
C LEU A 559 6.36 -28.11 14.32
N ARG A 560 7.17 -27.92 15.36
CA ARG A 560 8.62 -28.13 15.32
C ARG A 560 9.03 -28.89 16.58
N VAL A 561 9.00 -30.21 16.50
CA VAL A 561 9.95 -31.15 17.12
C VAL A 561 10.20 -32.21 16.06
#